data_AF-A0A6G1CBR1-F1
#
_entry.id   AF-A0A6G1CBR1-F1
#
_cell.length_a   1.000
_cell.length_b   1.000
_cell.length_c   1.000
_cell.angle_alpha   90.00
_cell.angle_beta   90.00
_cell.angle_gamma   90.00
#
_symmetry.space_group_name_H-M   'P 1'
#
loop_
_entity.id
_entity.type
_entity.pdbx_description
1 polymer ?
#
loop_
_entity_poly.entity_id
_entity_poly.type
_entity_poly.pdbx_seq_one_letter_code
_entity_poly.pdbx_strand_id
1 'polypeptide(L)'
;MVLTFSQLAKAVDATKEIKITEGSSDFGGRFAARVGSIVDEVLLIDSGDRPVAVNGDGVVQISRRVVVVDKDGALKLNAKAWRGNLDMNSEL
;
A
#
# COMPACT_ATOMS: atom_id res chain seq x y z
N MET A 1 -10.53 -17.98 7.63
CA MET A 1 -10.52 -16.51 7.49
C MET A 1 -10.70 -15.93 8.89
N VAL A 2 -9.76 -15.12 9.36
CA VAL A 2 -9.89 -14.39 10.64
C VAL A 2 -10.25 -12.95 10.31
N LEU A 3 -11.26 -12.41 10.99
CA LEU A 3 -11.67 -11.02 10.87
C LEU A 3 -11.20 -10.27 12.10
N THR A 4 -10.40 -9.23 11.88
CA THR A 4 -9.98 -8.30 12.94
C THR A 4 -10.61 -6.95 12.69
N PHE A 5 -11.19 -6.35 13.74
CA PHE A 5 -11.81 -5.03 13.67
C PHE A 5 -11.43 -4.21 14.91
N SER A 6 -11.53 -2.90 14.78
CA SER A 6 -11.32 -1.94 15.86
C SER A 6 -12.35 -0.83 15.75
N GLN A 7 -12.71 -0.22 16.88
CA GLN A 7 -13.71 0.84 16.93
C GLN A 7 -13.06 2.22 16.85
N LEU A 8 -13.68 3.13 16.10
CA LEU A 8 -13.31 4.53 16.00
C LEU A 8 -14.50 5.37 16.47
N ALA A 9 -14.30 6.24 17.46
CA ALA A 9 -15.37 7.05 18.03
C ALA A 9 -15.89 8.11 17.04
N LYS A 10 -14.98 8.69 16.25
CA LYS A 10 -15.29 9.59 15.15
C LYS A 10 -14.46 9.16 13.95
N ALA A 11 -15.11 8.77 12.88
CA ALA A 11 -14.45 8.24 11.69
C ALA A 11 -14.55 9.20 10.52
N VAL A 12 -13.49 9.27 9.71
CA VAL A 12 -13.47 9.94 8.41
C VAL A 12 -12.82 9.04 7.37
N ASP A 13 -13.24 9.17 6.11
CA ASP A 13 -12.62 8.48 4.98
C ASP A 13 -11.43 9.28 4.48
N ALA A 14 -10.26 8.63 4.42
CA ALA A 14 -9.05 9.20 3.88
C ALA A 14 -8.67 8.50 2.57
N THR A 15 -8.65 9.26 1.48
CA THR A 15 -8.15 8.80 0.18
C THR A 15 -6.63 9.00 0.12
N LYS A 16 -5.92 8.02 -0.47
CA LYS A 16 -4.47 8.07 -0.67
C LYS A 16 -4.10 7.81 -2.12
N GLU A 17 -3.03 8.49 -2.52
CA GLU A 17 -2.32 8.28 -3.76
C GLU A 17 -0.83 8.14 -3.42
N ILE A 18 -0.15 7.18 -4.04
CA ILE A 18 1.27 6.95 -3.90
C ILE A 18 1.88 7.14 -5.27
N LYS A 19 2.85 8.05 -5.39
CA LYS A 19 3.49 8.41 -6.66
C LYS A 19 4.99 8.21 -6.57
N ILE A 20 5.55 7.54 -7.56
CA ILE A 20 7.00 7.44 -7.76
C ILE A 20 7.43 8.71 -8.50
N THR A 21 8.23 9.54 -7.84
CA THR A 21 8.73 10.79 -8.42
C THR A 21 10.04 10.59 -9.15
N GLU A 22 10.84 9.61 -8.73
CA GLU A 22 12.17 9.31 -9.24
C GLU A 22 12.48 7.81 -9.09
N GLY A 23 13.40 7.29 -9.90
CA GLY A 23 13.82 5.88 -9.88
C GLY A 23 12.98 4.96 -10.78
N SER A 24 13.32 3.67 -10.79
CA SER A 24 12.62 2.64 -11.56
C SER A 24 11.37 2.14 -10.83
N SER A 25 10.34 1.77 -11.59
CA SER A 25 9.15 1.05 -11.14
C SER A 25 9.35 -0.47 -11.03
N ASP A 26 10.53 -0.99 -11.39
CA ASP A 26 10.84 -2.43 -11.40
C ASP A 26 11.20 -2.95 -9.99
N PHE A 27 10.33 -2.70 -9.03
CA PHE A 27 10.48 -3.15 -7.65
C PHE A 27 9.25 -3.91 -7.17
N GLY A 28 9.48 -4.95 -6.37
CA GLY A 28 8.43 -5.54 -5.55
C GLY A 28 8.16 -4.66 -4.35
N GLY A 29 6.91 -4.57 -3.90
CA GLY A 29 6.54 -3.62 -2.86
C GLY A 29 5.30 -3.99 -2.08
N ARG A 30 5.31 -3.59 -0.81
CA ARG A 30 4.19 -3.68 0.12
C ARG A 30 3.96 -2.32 0.74
N PHE A 31 2.73 -1.82 0.58
CA PHE A 31 2.28 -0.58 1.18
C PHE A 31 1.09 -0.85 2.09
N ALA A 32 1.15 -0.34 3.32
CA ALA A 32 0.11 -0.55 4.31
C ALA A 32 -0.13 0.72 5.13
N ALA A 33 -1.39 0.96 5.48
CA ALA A 33 -1.80 2.04 6.34
C ALA A 33 -1.94 1.56 7.79
N ARG A 34 -1.43 2.33 8.75
CA ARG A 34 -1.71 2.15 10.18
C ARG A 34 -2.49 3.35 10.70
N VAL A 35 -3.56 3.07 11.42
CA VAL A 35 -4.48 4.08 11.96
C VAL A 35 -4.27 4.22 13.46
N GLY A 36 -3.72 5.35 13.90
CA GLY A 36 -3.62 5.69 15.32
C GLY A 36 -3.04 4.58 16.22
N SER A 37 -3.81 4.19 17.23
CA SER A 37 -3.50 3.14 18.21
C SER A 37 -3.84 1.72 17.76
N ILE A 38 -4.40 1.54 16.56
CA ILE A 38 -4.68 0.20 16.00
C ILE A 38 -3.34 -0.43 15.62
N VAL A 39 -3.04 -1.58 16.23
CA VAL A 39 -1.77 -2.29 16.03
C VAL A 39 -1.69 -2.82 14.59
N ASP A 40 -2.81 -3.33 14.08
CA ASP A 40 -2.91 -3.92 12.77
C ASP A 40 -2.81 -2.90 11.63
N GLU A 41 -2.33 -3.40 10.50
CA GLU A 41 -2.16 -2.60 9.29
C GLU A 41 -3.25 -2.95 8.27
N VAL A 42 -3.79 -1.92 7.62
CA VAL A 42 -4.64 -2.06 6.45
C VAL A 42 -3.75 -2.15 5.24
N LEU A 43 -3.65 -3.35 4.66
CA LEU A 43 -2.88 -3.56 3.44
C LEU A 43 -3.52 -2.82 2.26
N LEU A 44 -2.76 -1.93 1.63
CA LEU A 44 -3.16 -1.18 0.45
C LEU A 44 -2.78 -1.94 -0.83
N ILE A 45 -1.58 -2.52 -0.84
CA ILE A 45 -1.08 -3.43 -1.88
C ILE A 45 0.07 -4.28 -1.31
N ASP A 46 0.16 -5.52 -1.77
CA ASP A 46 1.32 -6.39 -1.66
C ASP A 46 1.53 -7.04 -3.03
N SER A 47 2.61 -6.69 -3.73
CA SER A 47 2.90 -7.25 -5.05
C SER A 47 3.54 -8.63 -4.99
N GLY A 48 3.96 -9.09 -3.80
CA GLY A 48 4.82 -10.26 -3.65
C GLY A 48 6.12 -10.05 -4.43
N ASP A 49 6.59 -11.10 -5.10
CA ASP A 49 7.86 -11.03 -5.86
C ASP A 49 7.75 -10.29 -7.20
N ARG A 50 6.53 -9.95 -7.63
CA ARG A 50 6.28 -9.21 -8.87
C ARG A 50 6.52 -7.72 -8.69
N PRO A 51 6.90 -7.00 -9.76
CA PRO A 51 6.89 -5.55 -9.76
C PRO A 51 5.54 -4.96 -9.36
N VAL A 52 5.56 -3.86 -8.63
CA VAL A 52 4.36 -3.07 -8.34
C VAL A 52 3.84 -2.48 -9.65
N ALA A 53 2.54 -2.56 -9.90
CA ALA A 53 1.93 -1.94 -11.07
C ALA A 53 1.90 -0.42 -10.90
N VAL A 54 2.45 0.30 -11.87
CA VAL A 54 2.58 1.77 -11.88
C VAL A 54 2.01 2.29 -13.19
N ASN A 55 1.20 3.35 -13.11
CA ASN A 55 0.64 4.04 -14.26
C ASN A 55 1.71 4.88 -14.98
N GLY A 56 1.44 5.30 -16.22
CA GLY A 56 2.35 6.15 -16.99
C GLY A 56 2.65 7.53 -16.37
N ASP A 57 1.84 7.97 -15.41
CA ASP A 57 2.04 9.19 -14.63
C ASP A 57 2.81 8.98 -13.31
N GLY A 58 3.29 7.76 -13.06
CA GLY A 58 4.03 7.37 -11.87
C GLY A 58 3.16 6.97 -10.67
N VAL A 59 1.83 6.96 -10.81
CA VAL A 59 0.92 6.58 -9.72
C VAL A 59 0.87 5.07 -9.54
N VAL A 60 1.11 4.61 -8.31
CA VAL A 60 1.04 3.19 -7.93
C VAL A 60 -0.42 2.72 -7.91
N GLN A 61 -0.68 1.59 -8.54
CA GLN A 61 -1.99 0.94 -8.50
C GLN A 61 -2.15 0.17 -7.18
N ILE A 62 -2.87 0.78 -6.24
CA ILE A 62 -3.23 0.14 -4.95
C ILE A 62 -4.60 -0.54 -5.01
N SER A 63 -4.72 -1.71 -4.38
CA SER A 63 -5.96 -2.48 -4.28
C SER A 63 -6.99 -1.82 -3.36
N ARG A 64 -6.53 -1.07 -2.35
CA ARG A 64 -7.40 -0.25 -1.47
C ARG A 64 -6.92 1.19 -1.46
N ARG A 65 -7.80 2.11 -1.89
CA ARG A 65 -7.51 3.55 -1.96
C ARG A 65 -8.04 4.36 -0.78
N VAL A 66 -9.10 3.86 -0.14
CA VAL A 66 -9.77 4.53 0.96
C VAL A 66 -9.49 3.74 2.23
N VAL A 67 -9.10 4.46 3.28
CA VAL A 67 -8.96 3.93 4.63
C VAL A 67 -9.78 4.78 5.59
N VAL A 68 -10.47 4.12 6.52
CA VAL A 68 -11.23 4.80 7.57
C VAL A 68 -10.27 5.11 8.71
N VAL A 69 -10.24 6.37 9.16
CA VAL A 69 -9.35 6.83 10.23
C VAL A 69 -10.10 7.58 11.31
N ASP A 70 -9.54 7.60 12.50
CA ASP A 70 -10.01 8.51 13.54
C ASP A 70 -9.89 9.95 13.03
N LYS A 71 -10.97 10.73 13.14
CA LYS A 71 -11.05 12.13 12.72
C LYS A 71 -9.89 12.96 13.26
N ASP A 72 -9.51 12.72 14.51
CA ASP A 72 -8.48 13.49 15.22
C ASP A 72 -7.15 12.71 15.31
N GLY A 73 -7.08 11.54 14.66
CA GLY A 73 -5.94 10.63 14.71
C GLY A 73 -4.97 10.78 13.53
N ALA A 74 -3.80 10.15 13.67
CA ALA A 74 -2.79 10.10 12.62
C ALA A 74 -2.96 8.87 11.73
N LEU A 75 -2.81 9.08 10.43
CA LEU A 75 -2.67 8.01 9.43
C LEU A 75 -1.20 7.87 9.05
N LYS A 76 -0.60 6.73 9.39
CA LYS A 76 0.78 6.42 9.05
C LYS A 76 0.80 5.48 7.84
N LEU A 77 1.71 5.73 6.91
CA LEU A 77 1.95 4.85 5.77
C LEU A 77 3.26 4.10 5.98
N ASN A 78 3.20 2.78 5.92
CA ASN A 78 4.37 1.91 5.91
C ASN A 78 4.61 1.48 4.47
N ALA A 79 5.82 1.74 3.98
CA ALA A 79 6.26 1.35 2.65
C ALA A 79 7.48 0.44 2.79
N LYS A 80 7.42 -0.71 2.12
CA LYS A 80 8.56 -1.61 1.92
C LYS A 80 8.70 -1.84 0.44
N ALA A 81 9.91 -1.67 -0.07
CA ALA A 81 10.28 -1.96 -1.44
C ALA A 81 11.51 -2.85 -1.45
N TRP A 82 11.57 -3.75 -2.41
CA TRP A 82 12.69 -4.67 -2.63
C TRP A 82 12.91 -4.86 -4.12
N ARG A 83 14.07 -5.39 -4.49
CA ARG A 83 14.34 -5.77 -5.87
C ARG A 83 13.31 -6.82 -6.27
N GLY A 84 12.45 -6.51 -7.23
CA GLY A 84 11.49 -7.47 -7.76
C GLY A 84 12.24 -8.63 -8.42
N ASN A 85 11.67 -9.83 -8.38
CA ASN A 85 12.19 -10.90 -9.22
C ASN A 85 11.71 -10.60 -10.64
N LEU A 86 12.62 -10.10 -11.47
CA LEU A 86 12.42 -10.12 -12.91
C LEU A 86 12.59 -11.58 -13.29
N ASP A 87 11.52 -12.38 -13.19
CA ASP A 87 11.52 -13.70 -13.80
C ASP A 87 11.89 -13.48 -15.27
N MET A 88 13.13 -13.81 -15.62
CA MET A 88 13.59 -13.92 -16.99
C MET A 88 12.73 -14.99 -17.63
N ASN A 89 11.61 -14.59 -18.25
CA ASN A 89 11.13 -15.31 -19.43
C ASN A 89 12.14 -15.05 -20.56
N SER A 90 13.35 -15.56 -20.38
CA SER A 90 14.16 -16.07 -21.48
C SER A 90 13.75 -17.54 -21.65
N GLU A 91 12.55 -17.77 -22.15
CA GLU A 91 12.21 -19.05 -22.76
C GLU A 91 11.94 -18.79 -24.24
N LEU A 92 13.00 -19.10 -25.01
CA LEU A 92 13.09 -19.45 -26.44
C LEU A 92 12.53 -18.48 -27.50
#